data_AF-A0A7R9ZNQ1-F1
#
_entry.id   AF-A0A7R9ZNQ1-F1
#
_cell.length_a   1.000
_cell.length_b   1.000
_cell.length_c   1.000
_cell.angle_alpha   90.00
_cell.angle_beta   90.00
_cell.angle_gamma   90.00
#
_symmetry.space_group_name_H-M   'P 1'
#
loop_
_entity.id
_entity.type
_entity.pdbx_description
1 polymer ?
#
loop_
_entity_poly.entity_id
_entity_poly.type
_entity_poly.pdbx_seq_one_letter_code
_entity_poly.pdbx_strand_id
1 'polypeptide(L)'
;EYMKGGDLIDRIIEKRHYTEFDAREVSRKLLLGVAYCHERRIANRNLKPETLLLQAGSDTDVKISDFGYAKTVHFPNSLRTQCGTEGYVAPEIIAHRPAYDVPCDMWSVGVIIYIVLGGYRPFRGEGEEVMRMIRYGEYKFHKKYWSHVSSDAK
;
A
#
# COMPACT_ATOMS: atom_id res chain seq x y z
N GLU A 1 -15.71 -9.17 11.20
CA GLU A 1 -16.37 -9.78 10.02
C GLU A 1 -15.40 -10.81 9.44
N TYR A 2 -15.87 -12.00 9.02
CA TYR A 2 -15.01 -13.00 8.38
C TYR A 2 -15.05 -12.78 6.86
N MET A 3 -13.89 -12.51 6.25
CA MET A 3 -13.77 -12.25 4.82
C MET A 3 -13.44 -13.56 4.10
N LYS A 4 -14.37 -14.06 3.27
CA LYS A 4 -14.22 -15.34 2.54
C LYS A 4 -13.50 -15.20 1.19
N GLY A 5 -13.19 -13.97 0.75
CA GLY A 5 -12.62 -13.71 -0.59
C GLY A 5 -11.10 -13.85 -0.69
N GLY A 6 -10.41 -14.19 0.41
CA GLY A 6 -8.95 -14.24 0.45
C GLY A 6 -8.33 -12.84 0.46
N ASP A 7 -7.01 -12.79 0.26
CA ASP A 7 -6.27 -11.53 0.10
C ASP A 7 -6.21 -11.07 -1.36
N LEU A 8 -5.87 -9.80 -1.55
CA LEU A 8 -5.83 -9.17 -2.87
C LEU A 8 -4.81 -9.81 -3.82
N ILE A 9 -3.65 -10.29 -3.32
CA ILE A 9 -2.59 -10.81 -4.19
C ILE A 9 -2.96 -12.17 -4.73
N ASP A 10 -3.46 -13.05 -3.88
CA ASP A 10 -3.92 -14.37 -4.31
C ASP A 10 -4.98 -14.22 -5.40
N ARG A 11 -5.93 -13.28 -5.24
CA ARG A 11 -6.93 -12.99 -6.26
C ARG A 11 -6.34 -12.49 -7.57
N ILE A 12 -5.36 -11.58 -7.52
CA ILE A 12 -4.68 -11.06 -8.72
C ILE A 12 -3.95 -12.18 -9.45
N ILE A 13 -3.31 -13.09 -8.72
CA ILE A 13 -2.59 -14.25 -9.28
C ILE A 13 -3.57 -15.25 -9.91
N GLU A 14 -4.71 -15.51 -9.26
CA GLU A 14 -5.74 -16.41 -9.77
C GLU A 14 -6.46 -15.87 -11.02
N LYS A 15 -6.58 -14.55 -11.14
CA LYS A 15 -7.29 -13.91 -12.24
C LYS A 15 -6.40 -13.93 -13.50
N ARG A 16 -6.81 -14.69 -14.52
CA ARG A 16 -6.10 -14.76 -15.82
C ARG A 16 -5.84 -13.41 -16.48
N HIS A 17 -6.71 -12.41 -16.25
CA HIS A 17 -6.60 -11.06 -16.79
C HIS A 17 -6.97 -10.04 -15.72
N TYR A 18 -5.99 -9.27 -15.25
CA TYR A 18 -6.21 -8.13 -14.35
C TYR A 18 -5.96 -6.85 -15.12
N THR A 19 -6.96 -5.97 -15.18
CA THR A 19 -6.92 -4.77 -16.03
C THR A 19 -6.61 -3.50 -15.23
N GLU A 20 -6.21 -2.43 -15.92
CA GLU A 20 -6.07 -1.11 -15.29
C GLU A 20 -7.40 -0.60 -14.70
N PHE A 21 -8.54 -1.03 -15.28
CA PHE A 21 -9.87 -0.77 -14.71
C PHE A 21 -10.05 -1.47 -13.35
N ASP A 22 -9.67 -2.75 -13.23
CA ASP A 22 -9.71 -3.48 -11.96
C ASP A 22 -8.80 -2.80 -10.92
N ALA A 23 -7.58 -2.43 -11.33
CA ALA A 23 -6.63 -1.70 -10.49
C ALA A 23 -7.22 -0.39 -9.97
N ARG A 24 -7.91 0.36 -10.83
CA ARG A 24 -8.57 1.60 -10.48
C ARG A 24 -9.69 1.40 -9.46
N GLU A 25 -10.53 0.38 -9.63
CA GLU A 25 -11.60 0.10 -8.66
C GLU A 25 -11.06 -0.33 -7.30
N VAL A 26 -10.03 -1.19 -7.26
CA VAL A 26 -9.33 -1.56 -6.02
C VAL A 26 -8.71 -0.32 -5.37
N SER A 27 -8.00 0.50 -6.14
CA SER A 27 -7.36 1.73 -5.67
C SER A 27 -8.39 2.68 -5.05
N ARG A 28 -9.53 2.88 -5.72
CA ARG A 28 -10.61 3.73 -5.22
C ARG A 28 -11.15 3.24 -3.87
N LYS A 29 -11.39 1.94 -3.73
CA LYS A 29 -11.90 1.34 -2.48
C LYS A 29 -10.89 1.43 -1.35
N LEU A 30 -9.62 1.16 -1.64
CA LEU A 30 -8.53 1.33 -0.70
C LEU A 30 -8.43 2.78 -0.22
N LEU A 31 -8.41 3.74 -1.15
CA LEU A 31 -8.34 5.17 -0.85
C LEU A 31 -9.53 5.65 0.01
N LEU A 32 -10.75 5.16 -0.26
CA LEU A 32 -11.92 5.47 0.57
C LEU A 32 -11.76 4.94 2.01
N GLY A 33 -11.24 3.73 2.17
CA GLY A 33 -10.96 3.16 3.50
C GLY A 33 -9.88 3.92 4.26
N VAL A 34 -8.81 4.32 3.56
CA VAL A 34 -7.72 5.13 4.12
C VAL A 34 -8.23 6.53 4.52
N ALA A 35 -8.98 7.19 3.63
CA ALA A 35 -9.58 8.50 3.89
C ALA A 35 -10.47 8.47 5.15
N TYR A 36 -11.31 7.44 5.29
CA TYR A 36 -12.14 7.26 6.49
C TYR A 36 -11.30 7.19 7.79
N CYS A 37 -10.15 6.52 7.76
CA CYS A 37 -9.23 6.46 8.89
C CYS A 37 -8.56 7.82 9.15
N HIS A 38 -8.10 8.48 8.09
CA HIS A 38 -7.38 9.75 8.16
C HIS A 38 -8.25 10.89 8.68
N GLU A 39 -9.53 10.95 8.29
CA GLU A 39 -10.53 11.88 8.85
C GLU A 39 -10.68 11.75 10.37
N ARG A 40 -10.45 10.54 10.90
CA ARG A 40 -10.50 10.22 12.34
C ARG A 40 -9.12 10.30 13.01
N ARG A 41 -8.12 10.80 12.28
CA ARG A 41 -6.73 10.90 12.72
C ARG A 41 -6.13 9.55 13.11
N ILE A 42 -6.50 8.48 12.40
CA ILE A 42 -5.95 7.14 12.60
C ILE A 42 -4.98 6.84 11.46
N ALA A 43 -3.71 6.64 11.79
CA ALA A 43 -2.70 6.12 10.87
C ALA A 43 -2.66 4.59 11.00
N ASN A 44 -2.79 3.83 9.91
CA ASN A 44 -2.74 2.36 9.94
C ASN A 44 -1.29 1.85 10.13
N ARG A 45 -0.34 2.43 9.38
CA ARG A 45 1.11 2.17 9.44
C ARG A 45 1.57 0.77 9.04
N ASN A 46 0.68 -0.10 8.55
CA ASN A 46 1.02 -1.45 8.09
C ASN A 46 0.13 -1.90 6.92
N LEU A 47 -0.21 -0.96 6.01
CA LEU A 47 -0.92 -1.30 4.78
C LEU A 47 0.01 -2.10 3.86
N LYS A 48 -0.47 -3.27 3.44
CA LYS A 48 0.19 -4.16 2.50
C LYS A 48 -0.87 -5.07 1.87
N PRO A 49 -0.59 -5.73 0.75
CA PRO A 49 -1.61 -6.51 0.07
C PRO A 49 -2.21 -7.63 0.94
N GLU A 50 -1.43 -8.22 1.84
CA GLU A 50 -1.89 -9.24 2.81
C GLU A 50 -2.88 -8.68 3.84
N THR A 51 -2.91 -7.35 4.05
CA THR A 51 -3.90 -6.69 4.93
C THR A 51 -5.12 -6.20 4.16
N LEU A 52 -5.20 -6.41 2.85
CA LEU A 52 -6.35 -6.06 2.01
C LEU A 52 -7.16 -7.32 1.68
N LEU A 53 -8.33 -7.44 2.32
CA LEU A 53 -9.19 -8.62 2.18
C LEU A 53 -10.32 -8.34 1.21
N LEU A 54 -10.63 -9.32 0.37
CA LEU A 54 -11.73 -9.20 -0.59
C LEU A 54 -13.05 -9.72 -0.03
N GLN A 55 -14.12 -9.01 -0.35
CA GLN A 55 -15.47 -9.51 -0.12
C GLN A 55 -15.74 -10.74 -1.00
N ALA A 56 -16.48 -11.71 -0.47
CA ALA A 56 -16.81 -12.94 -1.20
C ALA A 56 -17.47 -12.65 -2.54
N GLY A 57 -16.96 -13.25 -3.62
CA GLY A 57 -17.49 -13.08 -4.98
C GLY A 57 -17.16 -11.74 -5.64
N SER A 58 -16.27 -10.92 -5.06
CA SER A 58 -15.82 -9.66 -5.63
C SER A 58 -14.32 -9.69 -5.93
N ASP A 59 -13.93 -9.00 -7.00
CA ASP A 59 -12.53 -8.87 -7.44
C ASP A 59 -11.92 -7.53 -7.04
N THR A 60 -12.76 -6.59 -6.62
CA THR A 60 -12.38 -5.19 -6.44
C THR A 60 -12.86 -4.58 -5.13
N ASP A 61 -13.77 -5.24 -4.41
CA ASP A 61 -14.30 -4.74 -3.14
C ASP A 61 -13.37 -5.13 -1.98
N VAL A 62 -12.27 -4.40 -1.89
CA VAL A 62 -11.25 -4.55 -0.84
C VAL A 62 -11.66 -3.85 0.45
N LYS A 63 -11.38 -4.51 1.58
CA LYS A 63 -11.48 -3.93 2.92
C LYS A 63 -10.11 -3.96 3.59
N ILE A 64 -9.77 -2.87 4.28
CA ILE A 64 -8.56 -2.80 5.11
C ILE A 64 -8.80 -3.66 6.35
N SER A 65 -7.88 -4.56 6.60
CA SER A 65 -7.81 -5.37 7.82
C SER A 65 -6.52 -5.05 8.59
N ASP A 66 -6.37 -5.65 9.76
CA ASP A 66 -5.20 -5.51 10.64
C ASP A 66 -4.86 -4.05 11.04
N PHE A 67 -5.39 -3.65 12.19
CA PHE A 67 -5.08 -2.39 12.86
C PHE A 67 -4.08 -2.58 14.02
N GLY A 68 -3.33 -3.69 14.05
CA GLY A 68 -2.38 -3.97 15.13
C GLY A 68 -1.27 -2.93 15.28
N TYR A 69 -0.92 -2.24 14.19
CA TYR A 69 0.02 -1.11 14.18
C TYR A 69 -0.68 0.25 14.17
N ALA A 70 -2.01 0.30 14.16
CA ALA A 70 -2.71 1.56 14.02
C ALA A 70 -2.50 2.48 15.23
N LYS A 71 -2.48 3.80 15.00
CA LYS A 71 -2.31 4.77 16.08
C LYS A 71 -3.05 6.07 15.79
N THR A 72 -3.65 6.63 16.84
CA THR A 72 -4.29 7.95 16.79
C THR A 72 -3.24 9.05 16.81
N VAL A 73 -3.36 10.00 15.90
CA VAL A 73 -2.58 11.24 15.82
C VAL A 73 -3.26 12.29 16.68
N HIS A 74 -2.66 12.62 17.82
CA HIS A 74 -3.22 13.60 18.75
C HIS A 74 -2.89 15.05 18.35
N PHE A 75 -1.68 15.28 17.85
CA PHE A 75 -1.17 16.56 17.38
C PHE A 75 -0.28 16.35 16.14
N PRO A 76 -0.03 17.40 15.34
CA PRO A 76 0.76 17.27 14.11
C PRO A 76 2.14 16.68 14.35
N ASN A 77 2.53 15.76 13.48
CA ASN A 77 3.74 14.95 13.54
C ASN A 77 3.95 14.40 14.95
N SER A 78 3.01 13.63 15.50
CA SER A 78 3.11 13.09 16.87
C SER A 78 3.65 11.65 16.94
N LEU A 79 3.66 10.94 15.81
CA LEU A 79 4.10 9.55 15.77
C LEU A 79 5.64 9.47 15.66
N ARG A 80 6.26 8.58 16.44
CA ARG A 80 7.73 8.46 16.59
C ARG A 80 8.26 7.04 16.38
N THR A 81 7.40 6.03 16.46
CA THR A 81 7.81 4.63 16.42
C THR A 81 8.15 4.22 15.00
N GLN A 82 9.30 3.61 14.78
CA GLN A 82 9.61 2.93 13.52
C GLN A 82 8.84 1.60 13.49
N CYS A 83 7.99 1.37 12.49
CA CYS A 83 7.19 0.16 12.35
C CYS A 83 6.70 -0.04 10.92
N GLY A 84 6.01 -1.15 10.66
CA GLY A 84 5.47 -1.49 9.35
C GLY A 84 6.29 -2.57 8.64
N THR A 85 5.82 -3.00 7.48
CA THR A 85 6.43 -4.08 6.71
C THR A 85 7.44 -3.52 5.71
N GLU A 86 8.64 -4.14 5.63
CA GLU A 86 9.68 -3.78 4.65
C GLU A 86 9.13 -3.78 3.23
N GLY A 87 9.52 -2.79 2.43
CA GLY A 87 9.02 -2.59 1.07
C GLY A 87 7.74 -1.77 0.97
N TYR A 88 6.95 -1.65 2.05
CA TYR A 88 5.72 -0.85 2.10
C TYR A 88 5.80 0.32 3.09
N VAL A 89 6.78 0.31 3.98
CA VAL A 89 7.00 1.35 4.98
C VAL A 89 7.46 2.66 4.34
N ALA A 90 6.91 3.78 4.83
CA ALA A 90 7.22 5.12 4.34
C ALA A 90 8.61 5.61 4.80
N PRO A 91 9.31 6.43 3.99
CA PRO A 91 10.66 6.91 4.31
C PRO A 91 10.72 7.69 5.64
N GLU A 92 9.69 8.47 5.97
CA GLU A 92 9.60 9.25 7.20
C GLU A 92 9.45 8.37 8.46
N ILE A 93 8.94 7.15 8.32
CA ILE A 93 8.86 6.19 9.42
C ILE A 93 10.25 5.61 9.74
N ILE A 94 11.09 5.39 8.72
CA ILE A 94 12.43 4.79 8.87
C ILE A 94 13.56 5.83 9.02
N ALA A 95 13.19 7.10 9.13
CA ALA A 95 14.12 8.19 9.39
C ALA A 95 14.80 8.04 10.77
N HIS A 96 15.98 8.64 10.96
CA HIS A 96 16.72 8.56 12.22
C HIS A 96 15.95 9.17 13.40
N ARG A 97 15.14 10.21 13.14
CA ARG A 97 14.22 10.82 14.09
C ARG A 97 12.83 10.87 13.45
N PRO A 98 12.08 9.76 13.48
CA PRO A 98 10.77 9.70 12.84
C PRO A 98 9.86 10.76 13.45
N ALA A 99 9.18 11.51 12.60
CA ALA A 99 8.12 12.42 12.99
C ALA A 99 7.14 12.47 11.84
N TYR A 100 6.01 11.80 12.02
CA TYR A 100 5.05 11.55 10.95
C TYR A 100 3.64 11.44 11.53
N ASP A 101 2.66 11.41 10.63
CA ASP A 101 1.21 11.32 10.90
C ASP A 101 0.55 10.38 9.87
N VAL A 102 -0.76 10.51 9.69
CA VAL A 102 -1.57 9.75 8.73
C VAL A 102 -1.05 9.73 7.28
N PRO A 103 -0.36 10.76 6.72
CA PRO A 103 0.11 10.70 5.33
C PRO A 103 1.07 9.55 5.02
N CYS A 104 1.71 8.95 6.04
CA CYS A 104 2.60 7.81 5.83
C CYS A 104 1.91 6.61 5.17
N ASP A 105 0.61 6.45 5.40
CA ASP A 105 -0.18 5.38 4.77
C ASP A 105 -0.25 5.54 3.24
N MET A 106 -0.15 6.76 2.72
CA MET A 106 -0.23 7.04 1.29
C MET A 106 0.98 6.50 0.52
N TRP A 107 2.14 6.40 1.17
CA TRP A 107 3.29 5.72 0.59
C TRP A 107 2.99 4.24 0.36
N SER A 108 2.46 3.55 1.38
CA SER A 108 2.08 2.15 1.28
C SER A 108 1.00 1.93 0.22
N VAL A 109 0.00 2.83 0.12
CA VAL A 109 -0.99 2.82 -0.96
C VAL A 109 -0.32 2.89 -2.34
N GLY A 110 0.64 3.80 -2.53
CA GLY A 110 1.40 3.90 -3.78
C GLY A 110 2.15 2.62 -4.13
N VAL A 111 2.80 2.00 -3.15
CA VAL A 111 3.48 0.70 -3.33
C VAL A 111 2.50 -0.40 -3.74
N ILE A 112 1.32 -0.47 -3.11
CA ILE A 112 0.30 -1.47 -3.43
C ILE A 112 -0.20 -1.27 -4.86
N ILE A 113 -0.56 -0.03 -5.24
CA ILE A 113 -1.03 0.29 -6.59
C ILE A 113 0.04 -0.04 -7.64
N TYR A 114 1.30 0.25 -7.33
CA TYR A 114 2.43 -0.11 -8.19
C TYR A 114 2.49 -1.63 -8.44
N ILE A 115 2.34 -2.44 -7.39
CA ILE A 115 2.37 -3.90 -7.51
C ILE A 115 1.16 -4.39 -8.31
N VAL A 116 -0.02 -3.82 -8.07
CA VAL A 116 -1.27 -4.19 -8.74
C VAL A 116 -1.19 -3.91 -10.25
N LEU A 117 -0.56 -2.81 -10.67
CA LEU A 117 -0.40 -2.45 -12.09
C LEU A 117 0.80 -3.13 -12.75
N GLY A 118 1.94 -3.15 -12.08
CA GLY A 118 3.21 -3.62 -12.65
C GLY A 118 3.47 -5.12 -12.46
N GLY A 119 2.82 -5.75 -11.48
CA GLY A 119 3.04 -7.16 -11.12
C GLY A 119 4.36 -7.43 -10.38
N TYR A 120 5.04 -6.40 -9.87
CA TYR A 120 6.28 -6.54 -9.09
C TYR A 120 6.48 -5.38 -8.10
N ARG A 121 7.34 -5.57 -7.11
CA ARG A 121 7.64 -4.55 -6.08
C ARG A 121 8.44 -3.38 -6.65
N PRO A 122 8.13 -2.12 -6.32
CA PRO A 122 8.89 -0.96 -6.79
C PRO A 122 10.34 -0.95 -6.29
N PHE A 123 10.56 -1.44 -5.06
CA PHE A 123 11.87 -1.57 -4.43
C PHE A 123 12.29 -3.05 -4.45
N ARG A 124 13.34 -3.39 -5.21
CA ARG A 124 13.80 -4.76 -5.41
C ARG A 124 15.21 -4.92 -4.83
N GLY A 125 15.40 -5.93 -3.99
CA GLY A 125 16.65 -6.17 -3.27
C GLY A 125 16.31 -6.72 -1.89
N GLU A 126 17.28 -6.71 -0.98
CA GLU A 126 17.09 -7.17 0.40
C GLU A 126 17.78 -6.22 1.40
N GLY A 127 17.20 -6.12 2.60
CA GLY A 127 17.78 -5.39 3.73
C GLY A 127 18.11 -3.93 3.41
N GLU A 128 19.37 -3.52 3.68
CA GLU A 128 19.80 -2.13 3.54
C GLU A 128 19.66 -1.56 2.11
N GLU A 129 19.71 -2.40 1.08
CA GLU A 129 19.49 -1.94 -0.29
C GLU A 129 18.06 -1.41 -0.48
N VAL A 130 17.07 -2.17 -0.02
CA VAL A 130 15.65 -1.78 -0.05
C VAL A 130 15.42 -0.54 0.80
N MET A 131 16.00 -0.49 2.00
CA MET A 131 15.89 0.66 2.88
C MET A 131 16.50 1.92 2.27
N ARG A 132 17.62 1.80 1.55
CA ARG A 132 18.22 2.90 0.79
C ARG A 132 17.28 3.37 -0.33
N MET A 133 16.72 2.47 -1.12
CA MET A 133 15.80 2.84 -2.19
C MET A 133 14.54 3.53 -1.65
N ILE A 134 13.97 3.05 -0.53
CA ILE A 134 12.82 3.68 0.14
C ILE A 134 13.18 5.09 0.59
N ARG A 135 14.31 5.27 1.28
CA ARG A 135 14.78 6.57 1.79
C ARG A 135 14.93 7.62 0.68
N TYR A 136 15.37 7.22 -0.49
CA TYR A 136 15.60 8.13 -1.63
C TYR A 136 14.47 8.13 -2.67
N GLY A 137 13.42 7.33 -2.50
CA GLY A 137 12.34 7.20 -3.48
C GLY A 137 12.81 6.63 -4.82
N GLU A 138 13.77 5.71 -4.82
CA GLU A 138 14.35 5.13 -6.03
C GLU A 138 13.51 3.94 -6.54
N TYR A 139 12.59 4.21 -7.46
CA TYR A 139 11.83 3.19 -8.19
C TYR A 139 11.84 3.48 -9.70
N LYS A 140 11.48 2.48 -10.52
CA LYS A 140 11.48 2.60 -11.99
C LYS A 140 10.32 1.88 -12.63
N PHE A 141 9.63 2.52 -13.58
CA PHE A 141 8.62 1.86 -14.43
C PHE A 141 9.29 1.11 -15.58
N HIS A 142 9.69 -0.14 -15.33
CA HIS A 142 10.39 -0.95 -16.33
C HIS A 142 9.49 -1.21 -17.55
N LYS A 143 9.92 -0.78 -18.74
CA LYS A 143 9.15 -0.90 -20.00
C LYS A 143 8.59 -2.30 -20.25
N LYS A 144 9.30 -3.36 -19.83
CA LYS A 144 8.86 -4.76 -19.95
C LYS A 144 7.48 -5.01 -19.31
N TYR A 145 7.20 -4.35 -18.19
CA TYR A 145 5.97 -4.54 -17.41
C TYR A 145 5.02 -3.36 -17.56
N TRP A 146 5.54 -2.15 -17.76
CA TRP A 146 4.74 -0.92 -17.73
C TRP A 146 4.41 -0.35 -19.11
N SER A 147 4.75 -1.03 -20.21
CA SER A 147 4.47 -0.55 -21.58
C SER A 147 2.97 -0.40 -21.89
N HIS A 148 2.13 -1.24 -21.28
CA HIS A 148 0.69 -1.29 -21.50
C HIS A 148 -0.13 -0.47 -20.49
N VAL A 149 0.52 0.03 -19.43
CA VAL A 149 -0.11 0.90 -18.42
C VAL A 149 -0.08 2.35 -18.92
N SER A 150 -1.16 3.09 -18.70
CA SER A 150 -1.28 4.49 -19.12
C SER A 150 -0.19 5.40 -18.51
N SER A 151 -0.02 6.58 -19.09
CA SER A 151 0.89 7.59 -18.52
C SER A 151 0.30 8.26 -17.28
N ASP A 152 -1.03 8.37 -17.18
CA ASP A 152 -1.70 8.97 -16.03
C ASP A 152 -1.57 8.10 -14.77
N ALA A 153 -1.40 6.79 -14.94
CA ALA A 153 -1.17 5.85 -13.85
C ALA A 153 0.31 5.70 -13.43
N LYS A 154 1.26 6.33 -14.15
CA LYS A 154 2.70 6.31 -13.86
C LYS A 154 3.13 7.61 -13.20
#